data_AF-A0A5Q4BK78-F1
#
_entry.id   AF-A0A5Q4BK78-F1
#
_cell.length_a   1.000
_cell.length_b   1.000
_cell.length_c   1.000
_cell.angle_alpha   90.00
_cell.angle_beta   90.00
_cell.angle_gamma   90.00
#
_symmetry.space_group_name_H-M   'P 1'
#
loop_
_entity.id
_entity.type
_entity.pdbx_description
1 polymer ?
#
loop_
_entity_poly.entity_id
_entity_poly.type
_entity_poly.pdbx_seq_one_letter_code
_entity_poly.pdbx_strand_id
1 'polypeptide(L)'
;MSSPIMSPLSPLSPTGSTKANFFRNRVAPFAFEIEQILTARTWTDKNPGYRYEVLTDNNDMEYVEEHYGPDGFDRPDIVDMYRNVKATIIKADLLRYMIMYAEGGVYADIDVEDLRPVSRWIPERYAEADIDLVIGVEIDQPHFKDHPILGKKSMSFCQWTFMSRPGHPVMLKLVEDIMAWLGDVAKSQGVSISEVELDFDEVISGTGPSAFTRAVLEVMSARSRSGTVTWDAFHDMDESKVVSNILVRDVESFAAGQGHSDSGNHNSRGALVKHHYHASNWPSRHPRFRHPIFGEVERCNWNVECVTKWDQDIAAFNSLSPEEQKQTIEEHEKLQKLRAQQAQQKADQQKAAGQLALQPPPQQPLQIPAAQLAQQEELKIK
;
A
#
# COMPACT_ATOMS: atom_id res chain seq x y z
N MET A 1 4.54 58.81 -0.74
CA MET A 1 5.61 58.48 -1.70
C MET A 1 6.01 57.05 -1.40
N SER A 2 5.22 56.06 -1.82
CA SER A 2 5.24 55.42 -3.14
C SER A 2 6.45 54.50 -3.30
N SER A 3 6.17 53.19 -3.27
CA SER A 3 7.03 52.10 -3.75
C SER A 3 7.39 52.27 -5.24
N PRO A 4 8.28 51.39 -5.74
CA PRO A 4 7.84 50.35 -6.68
C PRO A 4 8.26 48.97 -6.12
N ILE A 5 7.52 47.85 -6.12
CA ILE A 5 6.55 47.15 -6.99
C ILE A 5 7.09 46.65 -8.34
N MET A 6 7.06 45.29 -8.44
CA MET A 6 7.01 44.37 -9.61
C MET A 6 8.29 44.13 -10.43
N SER A 7 8.55 42.96 -11.04
CA SER A 7 8.10 41.54 -11.12
C SER A 7 8.83 40.95 -12.36
N PRO A 8 8.92 39.63 -12.66
CA PRO A 8 7.81 38.66 -12.64
C PRO A 8 8.17 37.30 -12.01
N LEU A 9 7.32 36.77 -11.11
CA LEU A 9 6.44 35.63 -11.42
C LEU A 9 6.71 35.03 -12.82
N SER A 10 7.47 33.94 -12.85
CA SER A 10 7.50 33.09 -14.05
C SER A 10 6.07 32.71 -14.41
N PRO A 11 5.61 33.01 -15.63
CA PRO A 11 4.30 32.60 -16.08
C PRO A 11 4.25 31.08 -16.12
N LEU A 12 3.14 30.53 -15.63
CA LEU A 12 2.62 29.24 -16.09
C LEU A 12 2.81 29.20 -17.61
N SER A 13 3.57 28.22 -18.09
CA SER A 13 3.71 27.99 -19.52
C SER A 13 2.30 27.81 -20.10
N PRO A 14 1.85 28.63 -21.08
CA PRO A 14 0.52 28.51 -21.70
C PRO A 14 0.41 27.31 -22.65
N THR A 15 1.37 26.38 -22.58
CA THR A 15 1.42 25.15 -23.37
C THR A 15 1.82 24.02 -22.43
N GLY A 16 0.93 23.04 -22.33
CA GLY A 16 0.94 21.99 -21.32
C GLY A 16 2.24 21.19 -21.27
N SER A 17 2.85 21.22 -20.10
CA SER A 17 3.53 20.07 -19.51
C SER A 17 3.46 20.29 -18.01
N THR A 18 2.38 19.80 -17.40
CA THR A 18 2.40 19.52 -15.97
C THR A 18 3.50 18.47 -15.81
N LYS A 19 4.69 18.87 -15.34
CA LYS A 19 5.73 17.93 -14.93
C LYS A 19 5.21 17.24 -13.68
N ALA A 20 4.34 16.26 -13.87
CA ALA A 20 3.99 15.33 -12.84
C ALA A 20 4.99 14.19 -12.98
N ASN A 21 5.85 14.10 -11.99
CA ASN A 21 6.79 13.00 -11.85
C ASN A 21 6.04 11.88 -11.14
N PHE A 22 6.12 10.67 -11.69
CA PHE A 22 5.82 9.48 -10.91
C PHE A 22 7.05 9.12 -10.11
N PHE A 23 6.88 8.86 -8.83
CA PHE A 23 7.96 8.34 -8.01
C PHE A 23 7.55 7.00 -7.44
N ARG A 24 8.31 5.99 -7.84
CA ARG A 24 8.23 4.64 -7.32
C ARG A 24 9.37 4.42 -6.34
N ASN A 25 9.14 3.66 -5.27
CA ASN A 25 10.21 3.23 -4.37
C ASN A 25 10.31 1.70 -4.31
N ARG A 26 11.54 1.23 -4.06
CA ARG A 26 12.05 -0.12 -3.95
C ARG A 26 12.27 -0.89 -5.25
N VAL A 27 13.40 -1.62 -5.21
CA VAL A 27 13.97 -2.56 -6.19
C VAL A 27 14.98 -1.90 -7.14
N ALA A 28 16.19 -2.46 -7.19
CA ALA A 28 17.21 -2.09 -8.17
C ALA A 28 16.67 -2.29 -9.60
N PRO A 29 17.07 -1.48 -10.61
CA PRO A 29 16.48 -1.49 -11.95
C PRO A 29 16.45 -2.86 -12.67
N PHE A 30 17.30 -3.79 -12.24
CA PHE A 30 17.46 -5.12 -12.84
C PHE A 30 16.75 -6.25 -12.09
N ALA A 31 16.04 -5.96 -11.00
CA ALA A 31 15.35 -6.95 -10.17
C ALA A 31 13.82 -6.83 -10.20
N PHE A 32 13.27 -6.08 -11.16
CA PHE A 32 11.81 -5.98 -11.31
C PHE A 32 11.20 -7.34 -11.64
N GLU A 33 10.25 -7.75 -10.81
CA GLU A 33 9.36 -8.86 -11.15
C GLU A 33 8.46 -8.45 -12.33
N ILE A 34 7.98 -9.42 -13.11
CA ILE A 34 7.15 -9.14 -14.30
C ILE A 34 5.91 -8.32 -13.92
N GLU A 35 5.25 -8.66 -12.82
CA GLU A 35 4.07 -7.95 -12.30
C GLU A 35 4.35 -6.46 -12.08
N GLN A 36 5.49 -6.15 -11.47
CA GLN A 36 5.96 -4.80 -11.20
C GLN A 36 6.24 -3.97 -12.47
N ILE A 37 6.56 -4.62 -13.58
CA ILE A 37 6.70 -3.95 -14.89
C ILE A 37 5.32 -3.70 -15.49
N LEU A 38 4.41 -4.67 -15.39
CA LEU A 38 3.05 -4.55 -15.91
C LEU A 38 2.29 -3.42 -15.21
N THR A 39 2.38 -3.36 -13.88
CA THR A 39 1.81 -2.28 -13.07
C THR A 39 2.35 -0.91 -13.49
N ALA A 40 3.68 -0.77 -13.62
CA ALA A 40 4.29 0.49 -14.06
C ALA A 40 3.84 0.95 -15.46
N ARG A 41 3.68 0.02 -16.40
CA ARG A 41 3.21 0.34 -17.76
C ARG A 41 1.83 0.98 -17.77
N THR A 42 0.96 0.60 -16.84
CA THR A 42 -0.39 1.19 -16.79
C THR A 42 -0.37 2.71 -16.63
N TRP A 43 0.59 3.23 -15.87
CA TRP A 43 0.79 4.66 -15.67
C TRP A 43 1.32 5.35 -16.93
N THR A 44 2.35 4.79 -17.57
CA THR A 44 2.96 5.38 -18.78
C THR A 44 2.02 5.34 -19.97
N ASP A 45 1.23 4.28 -20.11
CA ASP A 45 0.30 4.11 -21.22
C ASP A 45 -0.91 5.06 -21.11
N LYS A 46 -1.41 5.28 -19.89
CA LYS A 46 -2.57 6.16 -19.65
C LYS A 46 -2.18 7.63 -19.55
N ASN A 47 -0.93 7.94 -19.21
CA ASN A 47 -0.45 9.30 -18.97
C ASN A 47 0.79 9.62 -19.82
N PRO A 48 0.72 9.57 -21.16
CA PRO A 48 1.90 9.69 -22.04
C PRO A 48 2.60 11.06 -21.98
N GLY A 49 1.97 12.09 -21.40
CA GLY A 49 2.57 13.40 -21.19
C GLY A 49 3.34 13.56 -19.88
N TYR A 50 3.36 12.53 -19.03
CA TYR A 50 3.96 12.55 -17.69
C TYR A 50 5.39 12.01 -17.73
N ARG A 51 6.25 12.49 -16.82
CA ARG A 51 7.60 11.95 -16.63
C ARG A 51 7.50 10.81 -15.63
N TYR A 52 7.91 9.60 -16.03
CA TYR A 52 7.90 8.45 -15.13
C TYR A 52 9.28 8.24 -14.51
N GLU A 53 9.37 8.26 -13.19
CA GLU A 53 10.62 8.05 -12.46
C GLU A 53 10.49 6.97 -11.39
N VAL A 54 11.63 6.34 -11.10
CA VAL A 54 11.74 5.33 -10.07
C VAL A 54 12.94 5.69 -9.22
N LEU A 55 12.66 6.00 -7.96
CA LEU A 55 13.69 6.09 -6.94
C LEU A 55 13.88 4.71 -6.33
N THR A 56 15.12 4.42 -6.04
CA THR A 56 15.58 3.12 -5.56
C THR A 56 16.45 3.37 -4.36
N ASP A 57 16.68 2.33 -3.57
CA ASP A 57 17.58 2.38 -2.43
C ASP A 57 19.03 2.78 -2.82
N ASN A 58 19.37 2.80 -4.12
CA ASN A 58 20.69 3.19 -4.62
C ASN A 58 20.84 4.69 -4.93
N ASN A 59 19.73 5.43 -5.11
CA ASN A 59 19.76 6.86 -5.46
C ASN A 59 18.93 7.74 -4.52
N ASP A 60 18.39 7.16 -3.45
CA ASP A 60 17.59 7.90 -2.47
C ASP A 60 18.40 8.99 -1.75
N MET A 61 19.61 8.67 -1.27
CA MET A 61 20.47 9.62 -0.57
C MET A 61 20.95 10.76 -1.47
N GLU A 62 21.28 10.47 -2.73
CA GLU A 62 21.68 11.49 -3.70
C GLU A 62 20.54 12.48 -3.95
N TYR A 63 19.31 11.97 -4.13
CA TYR A 63 18.12 12.81 -4.25
C TYR A 63 17.91 13.71 -3.03
N VAL A 64 18.05 13.14 -1.82
CA VAL A 64 17.90 13.88 -0.56
C VAL A 64 18.97 14.94 -0.40
N GLU A 65 20.23 14.62 -0.67
CA GLU A 65 21.33 15.59 -0.60
C GLU A 65 21.18 16.72 -1.63
N GLU A 66 20.74 16.41 -2.85
CA GLU A 66 20.49 17.40 -3.90
C GLU A 66 19.37 18.39 -3.52
N HIS A 67 18.23 17.89 -3.05
CA HIS A 67 17.05 18.73 -2.79
C HIS A 67 17.04 19.36 -1.39
N TYR A 68 17.56 18.69 -0.38
CA TYR A 68 17.51 19.14 1.02
C TYR A 68 18.87 19.59 1.57
N GLY A 69 19.96 19.40 0.83
CA GLY A 69 21.27 19.92 1.18
C GLY A 69 21.40 21.44 1.02
N PRO A 70 22.62 21.98 1.19
CA PRO A 70 22.88 23.42 1.22
C PRO A 70 22.47 24.17 -0.05
N ASP A 71 22.50 23.51 -1.22
CA ASP A 71 22.15 24.10 -2.51
C ASP A 71 20.64 23.99 -2.84
N GLY A 72 19.88 23.25 -2.04
CA GLY A 72 18.44 23.05 -2.18
C GLY A 72 17.63 23.81 -1.13
N PHE A 73 16.86 23.10 -0.30
CA PHE A 73 16.08 23.69 0.79
C PHE A 73 16.90 24.06 2.03
N ASP A 74 18.19 23.75 2.08
CA ASP A 74 19.09 24.00 3.22
C ASP A 74 18.52 23.46 4.55
N ARG A 75 18.18 22.16 4.53
CA ARG A 75 17.65 21.40 5.66
C ARG A 75 18.61 20.26 6.05
N PRO A 76 19.80 20.60 6.59
CA PRO A 76 20.79 19.59 6.98
C PRO A 76 20.25 18.62 8.04
N ASP A 77 19.29 19.06 8.87
CA ASP A 77 18.59 18.22 9.83
C ASP A 77 17.78 17.09 9.18
N ILE A 78 17.13 17.36 8.04
CA ILE A 78 16.41 16.34 7.26
C ILE A 78 17.40 15.37 6.61
N VAL A 79 18.48 15.90 6.01
CA VAL A 79 19.52 15.09 5.37
C VAL A 79 20.18 14.14 6.39
N ASP A 80 20.55 14.66 7.55
CA ASP A 80 21.19 13.88 8.62
C ASP A 80 20.23 12.84 9.20
N MET A 81 18.96 13.19 9.43
CA MET A 81 17.97 12.22 9.89
C MET A 81 17.80 11.09 8.86
N TYR A 82 17.59 11.42 7.59
CA TYR A 82 17.35 10.43 6.54
C TYR A 82 18.54 9.47 6.37
N ARG A 83 19.77 9.98 6.52
CA ARG A 83 21.01 9.17 6.51
C ARG A 83 21.05 8.15 7.66
N ASN A 84 20.52 8.50 8.82
CA ASN A 84 20.60 7.69 10.03
C ASN A 84 19.44 6.70 10.18
N VAL A 85 18.32 6.87 9.47
CA VAL A 85 17.23 5.88 9.49
C VAL A 85 17.63 4.62 8.73
N LYS A 86 17.62 3.46 9.40
CA LYS A 86 17.90 2.15 8.76
C LYS A 86 16.65 1.37 8.37
N ALA A 87 15.52 1.64 9.01
CA ALA A 87 14.28 0.96 8.71
C ALA A 87 13.80 1.32 7.30
N THR A 88 13.86 0.35 6.38
CA THR A 88 13.54 0.58 4.95
C THR A 88 12.12 1.11 4.73
N ILE A 89 11.18 0.73 5.60
CA ILE A 89 9.79 1.19 5.50
C ILE A 89 9.67 2.69 5.83
N ILE A 90 10.35 3.14 6.90
CA ILE A 90 10.37 4.55 7.28
C ILE A 90 11.11 5.37 6.23
N LYS A 91 12.25 4.88 5.70
CA LYS A 91 12.93 5.55 4.58
C LYS A 91 12.00 5.74 3.39
N ALA A 92 11.15 4.75 3.09
CA ALA A 92 10.20 4.85 1.99
C ALA A 92 9.08 5.85 2.25
N ASP A 93 8.53 5.87 3.46
CA ASP A 93 7.50 6.84 3.88
C ASP A 93 8.06 8.27 3.94
N LEU A 94 9.28 8.45 4.44
CA LEU A 94 9.93 9.77 4.41
C LEU A 94 10.19 10.23 2.98
N LEU A 95 10.78 9.36 2.16
CA LEU A 95 11.19 9.71 0.81
C LEU A 95 9.98 10.16 -0.03
N ARG A 96 8.83 9.46 0.04
CA ARG A 96 7.63 9.88 -0.70
C ARG A 96 7.18 11.29 -0.32
N TYR A 97 7.21 11.66 0.96
CA TYR A 97 6.77 12.98 1.39
C TYR A 97 7.79 14.05 1.00
N MET A 98 9.08 13.73 1.11
CA MET A 98 10.15 14.62 0.72
C MET A 98 10.10 14.95 -0.78
N ILE A 99 9.95 13.93 -1.61
CA ILE A 99 9.79 14.12 -3.05
C ILE A 99 8.55 14.96 -3.38
N MET A 100 7.40 14.62 -2.79
CA MET A 100 6.15 15.32 -3.07
C MET A 100 6.17 16.75 -2.56
N TYR A 101 6.98 17.07 -1.54
CA TYR A 101 7.26 18.45 -1.16
C TYR A 101 8.15 19.16 -2.18
N ALA A 102 9.24 18.52 -2.61
CA ALA A 102 10.23 19.13 -3.51
C ALA A 102 9.67 19.40 -4.92
N GLU A 103 9.03 18.40 -5.51
CA GLU A 103 8.62 18.41 -6.91
C GLU A 103 7.11 18.36 -7.12
N GLY A 104 6.36 17.82 -6.17
CA GLY A 104 4.94 17.52 -6.36
C GLY A 104 4.72 16.47 -7.45
N GLY A 105 3.60 16.56 -8.16
CA GLY A 105 3.22 15.57 -9.17
C GLY A 105 2.34 14.48 -8.58
N VAL A 106 2.58 13.22 -8.96
CA VAL A 106 1.78 12.07 -8.53
C VAL A 106 2.69 11.01 -7.91
N TYR A 107 2.48 10.70 -6.64
CA TYR A 107 3.11 9.56 -6.01
C TYR A 107 2.24 8.31 -6.15
N ALA A 108 2.86 7.15 -6.40
CA ALA A 108 2.20 5.86 -6.35
C ALA A 108 3.17 4.76 -5.91
N ASP A 109 2.73 3.92 -4.98
CA ASP A 109 3.47 2.71 -4.59
C ASP A 109 3.64 1.76 -5.80
N ILE A 110 4.70 0.96 -5.73
CA ILE A 110 5.16 0.09 -6.83
C ILE A 110 4.12 -0.93 -7.31
N ASP A 111 3.22 -1.30 -6.42
CA ASP A 111 2.16 -2.29 -6.57
C ASP A 111 0.79 -1.64 -6.82
N VAL A 112 0.77 -0.39 -7.30
CA VAL A 112 -0.45 0.34 -7.68
C VAL A 112 -0.63 0.39 -9.19
N GLU A 113 -1.72 -0.19 -9.66
CA GLU A 113 -2.18 -0.14 -11.04
C GLU A 113 -3.01 1.14 -11.29
N ASP A 114 -2.67 1.89 -12.34
CA ASP A 114 -3.50 2.98 -12.81
C ASP A 114 -4.67 2.44 -13.64
N LEU A 115 -5.91 2.59 -13.16
CA LEU A 115 -7.10 2.18 -13.89
C LEU A 115 -7.61 3.29 -14.83
N ARG A 116 -7.37 4.56 -14.48
CA ARG A 116 -7.92 5.74 -15.15
C ARG A 116 -6.90 6.90 -15.10
N PRO A 117 -6.66 7.57 -16.25
CA PRO A 117 -5.64 8.61 -16.34
C PRO A 117 -5.83 9.69 -15.29
N VAL A 118 -4.71 10.27 -14.83
CA VAL A 118 -4.64 11.30 -13.78
C VAL A 118 -5.54 12.50 -14.09
N SER A 119 -5.77 12.80 -15.37
CA SER A 119 -6.70 13.84 -15.81
C SER A 119 -8.16 13.63 -15.35
N ARG A 120 -8.50 12.46 -14.77
CA ARG A 120 -9.83 12.17 -14.19
C ARG A 120 -9.88 12.30 -12.67
N TRP A 121 -8.76 12.55 -12.01
CA TRP A 121 -8.70 12.57 -10.55
C TRP A 121 -9.42 13.78 -9.96
N ILE A 122 -9.39 14.92 -10.67
CA ILE A 122 -10.17 16.12 -10.35
C ILE A 122 -11.44 16.09 -11.20
N PRO A 123 -12.64 15.94 -10.60
CA PRO A 123 -13.90 16.05 -11.33
C PRO A 123 -14.07 17.41 -12.02
N GLU A 124 -14.71 17.42 -13.20
CA GLU A 124 -14.93 18.63 -14.02
C GLU A 124 -15.63 19.78 -13.29
N ARG A 125 -16.37 19.49 -12.21
CA ARG A 125 -17.03 20.50 -11.37
C ARG A 125 -16.06 21.34 -10.53
N TYR A 126 -14.80 20.93 -10.40
CA TYR A 126 -13.76 21.67 -9.69
C TYR A 126 -12.76 22.26 -10.68
N ALA A 127 -12.30 23.48 -10.41
CA ALA A 127 -11.20 24.07 -11.14
C ALA A 127 -9.87 23.52 -10.60
N GLU A 128 -9.06 22.90 -11.48
CA GLU A 128 -7.72 22.39 -11.12
C GLU A 128 -6.83 23.46 -10.49
N ALA A 129 -6.95 24.73 -10.92
CA ALA A 129 -6.23 25.86 -10.36
C ALA A 129 -6.46 26.03 -8.84
N ASP A 130 -7.61 25.62 -8.33
CA ASP A 130 -7.98 25.79 -6.92
C ASP A 130 -7.61 24.59 -6.04
N ILE A 131 -7.00 23.53 -6.59
CA ILE A 131 -6.67 22.30 -5.87
C ILE A 131 -5.16 22.16 -5.72
N ASP A 132 -4.69 22.03 -4.49
CA ASP A 132 -3.27 21.89 -4.16
C ASP A 132 -2.85 20.45 -3.81
N LEU A 133 -3.82 19.61 -3.41
CA LEU A 133 -3.62 18.21 -3.03
C LEU A 133 -4.87 17.40 -3.37
N VAL A 134 -4.68 16.22 -3.96
CA VAL A 134 -5.72 15.22 -4.22
C VAL A 134 -5.35 13.93 -3.50
N ILE A 135 -6.24 13.49 -2.62
CA ILE A 135 -6.13 12.27 -1.82
C ILE A 135 -7.45 11.50 -1.90
N GLY A 136 -7.42 10.21 -1.55
CA GLY A 136 -8.63 9.41 -1.37
C GLY A 136 -8.80 8.94 0.07
N VAL A 137 -10.01 8.56 0.45
CA VAL A 137 -10.24 7.80 1.68
C VAL A 137 -9.82 6.34 1.45
N GLU A 138 -9.04 5.76 2.37
CA GLU A 138 -8.62 4.36 2.31
C GLU A 138 -9.49 3.49 3.22
N ILE A 139 -9.67 3.93 4.47
CA ILE A 139 -10.47 3.23 5.47
C ILE A 139 -11.40 4.23 6.14
N ASP A 140 -12.69 3.95 6.08
CA ASP A 140 -13.73 4.68 6.77
C ASP A 140 -14.56 3.72 7.63
N GLN A 141 -14.15 3.55 8.89
CA GLN A 141 -14.71 2.65 9.88
C GLN A 141 -14.72 3.30 11.28
N PRO A 142 -15.30 4.50 11.46
CA PRO A 142 -15.16 5.31 12.68
C PRO A 142 -15.70 4.62 13.94
N HIS A 143 -16.57 3.62 13.81
CA HIS A 143 -17.09 2.85 14.93
C HIS A 143 -16.01 2.01 15.65
N PHE A 144 -14.87 1.75 15.01
CA PHE A 144 -13.72 1.09 15.65
C PHE A 144 -12.70 2.06 16.25
N LYS A 145 -12.93 3.38 16.26
CA LYS A 145 -11.95 4.39 16.72
C LYS A 145 -11.38 4.12 18.13
N ASP A 146 -12.17 3.52 19.01
CA ASP A 146 -11.81 3.23 20.40
C ASP A 146 -11.29 1.79 20.58
N HIS A 147 -11.24 0.98 19.51
CA HIS A 147 -10.72 -0.38 19.56
C HIS A 147 -9.18 -0.35 19.71
N PRO A 148 -8.58 -1.12 20.62
CA PRO A 148 -7.15 -1.04 20.94
C PRO A 148 -6.20 -1.31 19.76
N ILE A 149 -6.55 -2.27 18.89
CA ILE A 149 -5.75 -2.64 17.70
C ILE A 149 -6.21 -1.90 16.43
N LEU A 150 -7.52 -1.80 16.19
CA LEU A 150 -8.07 -1.27 14.95
C LEU A 150 -8.22 0.26 14.94
N GLY A 151 -8.38 0.90 16.10
CA GLY A 151 -8.77 2.31 16.19
C GLY A 151 -7.79 3.29 15.55
N LYS A 152 -6.49 3.00 15.61
CA LYS A 152 -5.46 3.86 15.00
C LYS A 152 -5.55 3.93 13.48
N LYS A 153 -6.13 2.91 12.83
CA LYS A 153 -6.20 2.80 11.36
C LYS A 153 -7.63 2.82 10.81
N SER A 154 -8.63 2.95 11.68
CA SER A 154 -10.04 2.87 11.28
C SER A 154 -10.55 4.07 10.50
N MET A 155 -9.76 5.15 10.46
CA MET A 155 -10.08 6.40 9.78
C MET A 155 -8.79 6.88 9.11
N SER A 156 -8.63 6.59 7.81
CA SER A 156 -7.39 6.91 7.11
C SER A 156 -7.61 7.36 5.67
N PHE A 157 -6.87 8.40 5.28
CA PHE A 157 -6.64 8.74 3.89
C PHE A 157 -5.58 7.84 3.28
N CYS A 158 -5.75 7.53 2.00
CA CYS A 158 -4.80 6.81 1.18
C CYS A 158 -3.48 7.60 1.06
N GLN A 159 -2.42 6.99 1.59
CA GLN A 159 -1.07 7.56 1.57
C GLN A 159 -0.13 6.87 0.57
N TRP A 160 -0.57 5.75 0.00
CA TRP A 160 0.19 4.95 -0.98
C TRP A 160 -0.02 5.47 -2.40
N THR A 161 -0.96 6.38 -2.65
CA THR A 161 -1.10 7.13 -3.91
C THR A 161 -1.81 8.46 -3.68
N PHE A 162 -1.23 9.55 -4.17
CA PHE A 162 -1.82 10.89 -4.09
C PHE A 162 -1.14 11.86 -5.06
N MET A 163 -1.78 13.00 -5.33
CA MET A 163 -1.25 14.06 -6.22
C MET A 163 -1.12 15.36 -5.46
N SER A 164 0.01 16.08 -5.57
CA SER A 164 0.22 17.34 -4.84
C SER A 164 0.98 18.38 -5.67
N ARG A 165 0.75 19.65 -5.38
CA ARG A 165 1.65 20.73 -5.82
C ARG A 165 2.95 20.72 -5.01
N PRO A 166 4.09 21.08 -5.61
CA PRO A 166 5.32 21.28 -4.87
C PRO A 166 5.11 22.33 -3.77
N GLY A 167 5.76 22.12 -2.62
CA GLY A 167 5.69 22.99 -1.46
C GLY A 167 4.42 22.84 -0.61
N HIS A 168 3.57 21.84 -0.85
CA HIS A 168 2.35 21.68 -0.05
C HIS A 168 2.68 21.38 1.43
N PRO A 169 2.13 22.14 2.40
CA PRO A 169 2.57 22.09 3.80
C PRO A 169 2.31 20.76 4.50
N VAL A 170 1.37 19.94 4.02
CA VAL A 170 1.16 18.58 4.55
C VAL A 170 2.45 17.77 4.49
N MET A 171 3.20 17.87 3.38
CA MET A 171 4.36 17.02 3.14
C MET A 171 5.52 17.36 4.08
N LEU A 172 5.88 18.65 4.18
CA LEU A 172 6.95 19.07 5.11
C LEU A 172 6.56 18.83 6.57
N LYS A 173 5.31 19.10 6.92
CA LYS A 173 4.80 18.81 8.26
C LYS A 173 4.92 17.33 8.61
N LEU A 174 4.61 16.44 7.67
CA LEU A 174 4.79 15.00 7.90
C LEU A 174 6.24 14.63 8.13
N VAL A 175 7.16 15.14 7.31
CA VAL A 175 8.59 14.91 7.49
C VAL A 175 9.03 15.35 8.88
N GLU A 176 8.64 16.55 9.32
CA GLU A 176 9.00 17.11 10.63
C GLU A 176 8.36 16.34 11.79
N ASP A 177 7.08 15.97 11.68
CA ASP A 177 6.37 15.15 12.67
C ASP A 177 7.04 13.77 12.82
N ILE A 178 7.46 13.15 11.71
CA ILE A 178 8.18 11.86 11.71
C ILE A 178 9.55 12.01 12.35
N MET A 179 10.29 13.07 12.06
CA MET A 179 11.59 13.34 12.69
C MET A 179 11.45 13.49 14.20
N ALA A 180 10.46 14.25 14.66
CA ALA A 180 10.18 14.44 16.08
C ALA A 180 9.81 13.10 16.75
N TRP A 181 8.89 12.35 16.13
CA TRP A 181 8.47 11.03 16.60
C TRP A 181 9.64 10.04 16.70
N LEU A 182 10.46 9.90 15.65
CA LEU A 182 11.66 9.05 15.67
C LEU A 182 12.63 9.46 16.77
N GLY A 183 12.82 10.76 16.97
CA GLY A 183 13.65 11.29 18.05
C GLY A 183 13.12 10.90 19.42
N ASP A 184 11.80 10.91 19.62
CA ASP A 184 11.18 10.52 20.89
C ASP A 184 11.21 9.02 21.13
N VAL A 185 11.04 8.20 20.09
CA VAL A 185 11.21 6.74 20.17
C VAL A 185 12.66 6.38 20.49
N ALA A 186 13.63 7.00 19.82
CA ALA A 186 15.06 6.78 20.11
C ALA A 186 15.40 7.10 21.58
N LYS A 187 14.88 8.22 22.10
CA LYS A 187 15.05 8.58 23.52
C LYS A 187 14.38 7.58 24.46
N SER A 188 13.18 7.12 24.16
CA SER A 188 12.45 6.19 25.03
C SER A 188 13.10 4.81 25.09
N GLN A 189 13.70 4.37 23.98
CA GLN A 189 14.47 3.13 23.90
C GLN A 189 15.92 3.29 24.42
N GLY A 190 16.40 4.52 24.58
CA GLY A 190 17.76 4.81 25.03
C GLY A 190 18.83 4.48 23.98
N VAL A 191 18.46 4.55 22.70
CA VAL A 191 19.31 4.17 21.55
C VAL A 191 19.45 5.33 20.55
N SER A 192 20.35 5.20 19.58
CA SER A 192 20.41 6.13 18.45
C SER A 192 19.26 5.88 17.45
N ILE A 193 18.93 6.86 16.60
CA ILE A 193 17.91 6.70 15.54
C ILE A 193 18.21 5.47 14.65
N SER A 194 19.49 5.18 14.41
CA SER A 194 19.94 4.05 13.61
C SER A 194 19.73 2.67 14.25
N GLU A 195 19.36 2.64 15.51
CA GLU A 195 19.16 1.43 16.33
C GLU A 195 17.71 1.30 16.82
N VAL A 196 16.83 2.22 16.43
CA VAL A 196 15.41 2.17 16.75
C VAL A 196 14.79 0.91 16.15
N GLU A 197 14.17 0.10 17.01
CA GLU A 197 13.32 -1.03 16.62
C GLU A 197 11.85 -0.63 16.77
N LEU A 198 11.01 -1.01 15.81
CA LEU A 198 9.60 -0.61 15.79
C LEU A 198 8.72 -1.81 15.50
N ASP A 199 7.54 -1.83 16.11
CA ASP A 199 6.48 -2.74 15.71
C ASP A 199 5.65 -2.20 14.52
N PHE A 200 4.71 -3.02 14.04
CA PHE A 200 3.84 -2.65 12.93
C PHE A 200 2.99 -1.41 13.20
N ASP A 201 2.40 -1.32 14.40
CA ASP A 201 1.48 -0.25 14.74
C ASP A 201 2.21 1.07 14.95
N GLU A 202 3.43 1.02 15.47
CA GLU A 202 4.34 2.16 15.57
C GLU A 202 4.69 2.72 14.20
N VAL A 203 5.02 1.87 13.22
CA VAL A 203 5.29 2.32 11.83
C VAL A 203 4.04 2.96 11.22
N ILE A 204 2.88 2.31 11.30
CA ILE A 204 1.62 2.83 10.74
C ILE A 204 1.23 4.18 11.38
N SER A 205 1.44 4.31 12.70
CA SER A 205 1.07 5.51 13.46
C SER A 205 2.08 6.65 13.31
N GLY A 206 3.36 6.30 13.18
CA GLY A 206 4.47 7.24 13.13
C GLY A 206 4.71 7.81 11.75
N THR A 207 4.71 6.95 10.71
CA THR A 207 5.06 7.33 9.33
C THR A 207 3.99 6.99 8.30
N GLY A 208 3.07 6.09 8.63
CA GLY A 208 2.10 5.55 7.69
C GLY A 208 0.78 6.34 7.58
N PRO A 209 -0.34 5.67 7.21
CA PRO A 209 -1.61 6.32 6.89
C PRO A 209 -2.18 7.15 8.04
N SER A 210 -1.98 6.73 9.29
CA SER A 210 -2.48 7.47 10.45
C SER A 210 -1.72 8.80 10.65
N ALA A 211 -0.39 8.80 10.44
CA ALA A 211 0.40 10.02 10.47
C ALA A 211 0.00 10.97 9.34
N PHE A 212 -0.10 10.45 8.12
CA PHE A 212 -0.56 11.18 6.94
C PHE A 212 -1.92 11.84 7.18
N THR A 213 -2.88 11.07 7.67
CA THR A 213 -4.25 11.53 7.93
C THR A 213 -4.28 12.67 8.96
N ARG A 214 -3.55 12.51 10.06
CA ARG A 214 -3.43 13.54 11.09
C ARG A 214 -2.85 14.84 10.54
N ALA A 215 -1.75 14.77 9.77
CA ALA A 215 -1.15 15.98 9.19
C ALA A 215 -2.09 16.68 8.18
N VAL A 216 -2.83 15.92 7.37
CA VAL A 216 -3.85 16.47 6.47
C VAL A 216 -4.93 17.21 7.26
N LEU A 217 -5.51 16.58 8.28
CA LEU A 217 -6.56 17.18 9.10
C LEU A 217 -6.08 18.43 9.85
N GLU A 218 -4.84 18.41 10.36
CA GLU A 218 -4.22 19.57 11.02
C GLU A 218 -4.02 20.73 10.04
N VAL A 219 -3.53 20.47 8.82
CA VAL A 219 -3.39 21.52 7.77
C VAL A 219 -4.76 22.04 7.32
N MET A 220 -5.74 21.17 7.14
CA MET A 220 -7.11 21.58 6.81
C MET A 220 -7.68 22.49 7.89
N SER A 221 -7.50 22.12 9.16
CA SER A 221 -7.96 22.86 10.33
C SER A 221 -7.27 24.22 10.44
N ALA A 222 -5.96 24.28 10.23
CA ALA A 222 -5.19 25.53 10.27
C ALA A 222 -5.61 26.53 9.18
N ARG A 223 -6.09 26.03 8.03
CA ARG A 223 -6.59 26.84 6.91
C ARG A 223 -8.10 27.13 6.99
N SER A 224 -8.83 26.41 7.84
CA SER A 224 -10.29 26.50 7.94
C SER A 224 -10.71 27.76 8.68
N ARG A 225 -11.67 28.50 8.10
CA ARG A 225 -12.35 29.61 8.79
C ARG A 225 -13.54 29.16 9.63
N SER A 226 -13.95 27.90 9.49
CA SER A 226 -15.14 27.31 10.12
C SER A 226 -14.83 26.48 11.36
N GLY A 227 -13.58 26.53 11.85
CA GLY A 227 -13.10 25.74 12.98
C GLY A 227 -12.38 24.45 12.56
N THR A 228 -12.10 23.61 13.56
CA THR A 228 -11.37 22.34 13.42
C THR A 228 -12.09 21.39 12.46
N VAL A 229 -11.34 20.82 11.53
CA VAL A 229 -11.81 19.78 10.61
C VAL A 229 -11.51 18.41 11.20
N THR A 230 -12.54 17.61 11.43
CA THR A 230 -12.46 16.24 11.96
C THR A 230 -12.79 15.22 10.87
N TRP A 231 -12.59 13.93 11.16
CA TRP A 231 -12.94 12.84 10.25
C TRP A 231 -14.43 12.81 9.89
N ASP A 232 -15.32 13.36 10.74
CA ASP A 232 -16.76 13.45 10.46
C ASP A 232 -17.05 14.17 9.13
N ALA A 233 -16.14 15.03 8.67
CA ALA A 233 -16.26 15.69 7.38
C ALA A 233 -16.09 14.76 6.17
N PHE A 234 -15.53 13.57 6.37
CA PHE A 234 -15.12 12.59 5.36
C PHE A 234 -15.69 11.19 5.58
N HIS A 235 -16.52 11.00 6.61
CA HIS A 235 -17.26 9.78 6.84
C HIS A 235 -18.43 9.67 5.85
N ASP A 236 -18.66 8.48 5.31
CA ASP A 236 -19.82 8.14 4.47
C ASP A 236 -19.93 9.04 3.22
N MET A 237 -18.80 9.23 2.54
CA MET A 237 -18.72 10.06 1.34
C MET A 237 -19.20 9.31 0.09
N ASP A 238 -20.35 9.71 -0.45
CA ASP A 238 -20.83 9.27 -1.78
C ASP A 238 -20.06 9.93 -2.95
N GLU A 239 -19.49 11.10 -2.71
CA GLU A 239 -18.77 11.85 -3.74
C GLU A 239 -17.59 12.65 -3.17
N SER A 240 -16.70 13.08 -4.07
CA SER A 240 -15.54 13.88 -3.67
C SER A 240 -15.91 15.24 -3.08
N LYS A 241 -15.07 15.72 -2.16
CA LYS A 241 -15.24 16.96 -1.41
C LYS A 241 -13.96 17.78 -1.41
N VAL A 242 -14.06 19.11 -1.42
CA VAL A 242 -12.91 20.01 -1.26
C VAL A 242 -12.96 20.67 0.11
N VAL A 243 -11.86 20.59 0.85
CA VAL A 243 -11.67 21.29 2.13
C VAL A 243 -10.29 21.93 2.11
N SER A 244 -10.21 23.25 2.31
CA SER A 244 -8.94 23.99 2.39
C SER A 244 -7.98 23.75 1.19
N ASN A 245 -8.54 23.77 -0.03
CA ASN A 245 -7.86 23.49 -1.32
C ASN A 245 -7.37 22.03 -1.49
N ILE A 246 -7.83 21.11 -0.63
CA ILE A 246 -7.53 19.69 -0.71
C ILE A 246 -8.78 18.96 -1.20
N LEU A 247 -8.69 18.28 -2.34
CA LEU A 247 -9.73 17.42 -2.88
C LEU A 247 -9.60 16.02 -2.27
N VAL A 248 -10.64 15.58 -1.58
CA VAL A 248 -10.76 14.23 -1.02
C VAL A 248 -11.73 13.44 -1.90
N ARG A 249 -11.29 12.29 -2.40
CA ARG A 249 -12.09 11.31 -3.15
C ARG A 249 -12.66 10.25 -2.20
N ASP A 250 -13.81 9.70 -2.58
CA ASP A 250 -14.43 8.55 -1.90
C ASP A 250 -13.53 7.31 -1.90
N VAL A 251 -13.95 6.30 -1.13
CA VAL A 251 -13.22 5.04 -0.97
C VAL A 251 -13.16 4.27 -2.29
N GLU A 252 -14.23 4.24 -3.09
CA GLU A 252 -14.22 3.52 -4.37
C GLU A 252 -13.19 4.10 -5.35
N SER A 253 -12.94 5.41 -5.33
CA SER A 253 -12.01 6.06 -6.26
C SER A 253 -10.57 5.59 -6.06
N PHE A 254 -10.10 5.47 -4.82
CA PHE A 254 -8.70 5.17 -4.51
C PHE A 254 -8.52 3.76 -3.96
N ALA A 255 -9.48 3.23 -3.21
CA ALA A 255 -9.28 2.04 -2.40
C ALA A 255 -10.33 0.97 -2.72
N ALA A 256 -10.61 0.81 -4.02
CA ALA A 256 -11.67 -0.06 -4.52
C ALA A 256 -11.48 -1.53 -4.15
N GLY A 257 -12.58 -2.27 -3.96
CA GLY A 257 -12.56 -3.73 -3.85
C GLY A 257 -11.90 -4.29 -2.58
N GLN A 258 -11.79 -3.51 -1.51
CA GLN A 258 -11.25 -3.98 -0.23
C GLN A 258 -12.26 -4.75 0.61
N GLY A 259 -13.56 -4.69 0.28
CA GLY A 259 -14.60 -5.42 1.00
C GLY A 259 -15.04 -4.77 2.32
N HIS A 260 -14.65 -3.50 2.53
CA HIS A 260 -15.10 -2.65 3.62
C HIS A 260 -15.32 -1.21 3.10
N SER A 261 -15.88 -0.35 3.96
CA SER A 261 -16.02 1.11 3.73
C SER A 261 -16.65 1.46 2.37
N ASP A 262 -17.62 0.65 1.95
CA ASP A 262 -18.32 0.77 0.66
C ASP A 262 -17.39 0.93 -0.55
N SER A 263 -16.22 0.29 -0.49
CA SER A 263 -15.17 0.33 -1.52
C SER A 263 -15.56 -0.21 -2.90
N GLY A 264 -16.80 -0.64 -3.12
CA GLY A 264 -17.27 -1.11 -4.42
C GLY A 264 -16.35 -2.18 -5.05
N ASN A 265 -16.02 -2.04 -6.33
CA ASN A 265 -15.10 -2.94 -7.02
C ASN A 265 -14.32 -2.25 -8.14
N HIS A 266 -13.23 -2.88 -8.58
CA HIS A 266 -12.30 -2.35 -9.58
C HIS A 266 -12.91 -2.15 -10.99
N ASN A 267 -14.08 -2.72 -11.29
CA ASN A 267 -14.75 -2.51 -12.58
C ASN A 267 -15.66 -1.28 -12.58
N SER A 268 -15.85 -0.63 -11.42
CA SER A 268 -16.64 0.60 -11.34
C SER A 268 -16.05 1.71 -12.21
N ARG A 269 -16.92 2.62 -12.66
CA ARG A 269 -16.49 3.86 -13.31
C ARG A 269 -15.74 4.78 -12.33
N GLY A 270 -16.07 4.70 -11.04
CA GLY A 270 -15.48 5.51 -9.98
C GLY A 270 -14.03 5.13 -9.67
N ALA A 271 -13.67 3.85 -9.78
CA ALA A 271 -12.34 3.35 -9.47
C ALA A 271 -11.26 3.96 -10.39
N LEU A 272 -10.29 4.67 -9.79
CA LEU A 272 -9.20 5.36 -10.48
C LEU A 272 -7.90 4.57 -10.43
N VAL A 273 -7.61 3.92 -9.30
CA VAL A 273 -6.40 3.13 -9.08
C VAL A 273 -6.73 1.81 -8.39
N LYS A 274 -5.80 0.86 -8.42
CA LYS A 274 -5.93 -0.44 -7.78
C LYS A 274 -4.62 -0.83 -7.09
N HIS A 275 -4.70 -1.04 -5.78
CA HIS A 275 -3.55 -1.45 -4.98
C HIS A 275 -3.47 -2.98 -4.86
N HIS A 276 -2.29 -3.54 -5.11
CA HIS A 276 -2.03 -4.97 -4.97
C HIS A 276 -1.43 -5.27 -3.58
N TYR A 277 -2.21 -5.07 -2.50
CA TYR A 277 -1.80 -5.07 -1.07
C TYR A 277 -0.89 -6.21 -0.57
N HIS A 278 -0.80 -7.31 -1.31
CA HIS A 278 0.01 -8.48 -0.95
C HIS A 278 1.35 -8.56 -1.68
N ALA A 279 1.67 -7.61 -2.56
CA ALA A 279 2.90 -7.63 -3.34
C ALA A 279 4.14 -7.20 -2.53
N SER A 280 3.98 -6.26 -1.59
CA SER A 280 5.13 -5.61 -0.93
C SER A 280 5.72 -6.36 0.28
N ASN A 281 5.14 -7.49 0.74
CA ASN A 281 5.61 -8.41 1.81
C ASN A 281 6.17 -7.79 3.11
N TRP A 282 6.07 -6.47 3.30
CA TRP A 282 6.62 -5.76 4.43
C TRP A 282 5.92 -6.08 5.77
N PRO A 283 4.62 -6.45 5.84
CA PRO A 283 4.01 -6.88 7.10
C PRO A 283 4.60 -8.18 7.63
N SER A 284 5.32 -8.95 6.80
CA SER A 284 6.07 -10.12 7.28
C SER A 284 7.33 -9.75 8.06
N ARG A 285 7.87 -8.53 7.85
CA ARG A 285 9.05 -8.01 8.56
C ARG A 285 8.68 -7.21 9.81
N HIS A 286 7.46 -6.68 9.86
CA HIS A 286 6.88 -6.00 11.03
C HIS A 286 5.56 -6.70 11.33
N PRO A 287 5.56 -7.79 12.12
CA PRO A 287 4.36 -8.59 12.32
C PRO A 287 3.31 -7.79 13.09
N ARG A 288 2.06 -7.95 12.67
CA ARG A 288 0.91 -7.45 13.43
C ARG A 288 0.77 -8.20 14.74
N PHE A 289 0.03 -7.61 15.68
CA PHE A 289 -0.42 -8.36 16.85
C PHE A 289 -1.15 -9.63 16.41
N ARG A 290 -0.71 -10.77 16.95
CA ARG A 290 -1.25 -12.08 16.61
C ARG A 290 -1.46 -12.89 17.87
N HIS A 291 -2.72 -13.16 18.20
CA HIS A 291 -3.04 -14.07 19.29
C HIS A 291 -2.63 -15.50 18.91
N PRO A 292 -2.01 -16.29 19.82
CA PRO A 292 -1.54 -17.65 19.51
C PRO A 292 -2.63 -18.60 19.03
N ILE A 293 -3.88 -18.39 19.45
CA ILE A 293 -5.03 -19.24 19.09
C ILE A 293 -5.91 -18.60 18.01
N PHE A 294 -6.19 -17.30 18.12
CA PHE A 294 -7.22 -16.62 17.33
C PHE A 294 -6.62 -15.84 16.14
N GLY A 295 -5.29 -15.71 16.07
CA GLY A 295 -4.62 -15.00 15.02
C GLY A 295 -4.77 -13.48 15.14
N GLU A 296 -4.71 -12.81 13.99
CA GLU A 296 -4.79 -11.36 13.83
C GLU A 296 -6.26 -10.94 13.65
N VAL A 297 -6.70 -9.88 14.35
CA VAL A 297 -8.08 -9.37 14.25
C VAL A 297 -8.39 -8.80 12.85
N GLU A 298 -7.37 -8.33 12.13
CA GLU A 298 -7.47 -7.77 10.78
C GLU A 298 -8.00 -8.77 9.75
N ARG A 299 -7.95 -10.08 10.04
CA ARG A 299 -8.58 -11.11 9.19
C ARG A 299 -10.10 -10.97 9.11
N CYS A 300 -10.70 -10.30 10.09
CA CYS A 300 -12.12 -9.95 10.05
C CYS A 300 -12.45 -8.89 9.01
N ASN A 301 -11.46 -8.18 8.46
CA ASN A 301 -11.64 -7.14 7.44
C ASN A 301 -12.76 -6.15 7.80
N TRP A 302 -12.71 -5.61 9.02
CA TRP A 302 -13.68 -4.64 9.54
C TRP A 302 -15.12 -5.16 9.70
N ASN A 303 -15.35 -6.47 9.57
CA ASN A 303 -16.66 -7.05 9.87
C ASN A 303 -16.94 -7.01 11.38
N VAL A 304 -17.98 -6.26 11.78
CA VAL A 304 -18.35 -6.01 13.18
C VAL A 304 -18.58 -7.29 13.97
N GLU A 305 -19.32 -8.25 13.42
CA GLU A 305 -19.64 -9.50 14.10
C GLU A 305 -18.38 -10.34 14.34
N CYS A 306 -17.50 -10.41 13.34
CA CYS A 306 -16.22 -11.11 13.44
C CYS A 306 -15.30 -10.46 14.47
N VAL A 307 -15.15 -9.14 14.46
CA VAL A 307 -14.30 -8.41 15.43
C VAL A 307 -14.86 -8.58 16.84
N THR A 308 -16.16 -8.40 17.03
CA THR A 308 -16.83 -8.58 18.32
C THR A 308 -16.60 -9.99 18.86
N LYS A 309 -16.70 -11.00 18.00
CA LYS A 309 -16.41 -12.39 18.38
C LYS A 309 -14.95 -12.56 18.79
N TRP A 310 -14.01 -12.00 18.02
CA TRP A 310 -12.58 -12.06 18.33
C TRP A 310 -12.30 -11.43 19.70
N ASP A 311 -12.88 -10.26 20.01
CA ASP A 311 -12.73 -9.58 21.30
C ASP A 311 -13.29 -10.43 22.46
N GLN A 312 -14.46 -11.04 22.28
CA GLN A 312 -15.06 -11.93 23.27
C GLN A 312 -14.21 -13.18 23.52
N ASP A 313 -13.69 -13.80 22.45
CA ASP A 313 -12.85 -14.99 22.54
C ASP A 313 -11.52 -14.65 23.26
N ILE A 314 -10.93 -13.48 23.01
CA ILE A 314 -9.74 -12.97 23.71
C ILE A 314 -10.03 -12.70 25.18
N ALA A 315 -11.13 -12.02 25.49
CA ALA A 315 -11.53 -11.72 26.87
C ALA A 315 -11.79 -13.00 27.68
N ALA A 316 -12.44 -13.99 27.06
CA ALA A 316 -12.65 -15.30 27.65
C ALA A 316 -11.31 -16.02 27.91
N PHE A 317 -10.39 -16.01 26.95
CA PHE A 317 -9.06 -16.60 27.12
C PHE A 317 -8.26 -15.94 28.24
N ASN A 318 -8.27 -14.61 28.29
CA ASN A 318 -7.56 -13.83 29.32
C ASN A 318 -8.14 -14.01 30.73
N SER A 319 -9.37 -14.53 30.85
CA SER A 319 -10.01 -14.86 32.14
C SER A 319 -9.57 -16.21 32.72
N LEU A 320 -8.90 -17.05 31.93
CA LEU A 320 -8.36 -18.34 32.36
C LEU A 320 -7.10 -18.17 33.23
N SER A 321 -6.80 -19.15 34.07
CA SER A 321 -5.53 -19.20 34.81
C SER A 321 -4.33 -19.33 33.85
N PRO A 322 -3.11 -18.90 34.24
CA PRO A 322 -1.92 -19.04 33.41
C PRO A 322 -1.65 -20.48 32.96
N GLU A 323 -1.93 -21.46 33.82
CA GLU A 323 -1.81 -22.88 33.51
C GLU A 323 -2.81 -23.33 32.43
N GLU A 324 -4.08 -22.92 32.54
CA GLU A 324 -5.11 -23.21 31.54
C GLU A 324 -4.82 -22.53 30.20
N GLN A 325 -4.35 -21.29 30.22
CA GLN A 325 -3.94 -20.56 29.01
C GLN A 325 -2.84 -21.32 28.27
N LYS A 326 -1.79 -21.73 29.01
CA LYS A 326 -0.67 -22.50 28.45
C LYS A 326 -1.16 -23.83 27.87
N GLN A 327 -2.00 -24.57 28.59
CA GLN A 327 -2.54 -25.83 28.11
C GLN A 327 -3.36 -25.65 26.82
N THR A 328 -4.23 -24.63 26.78
CA THR A 328 -5.06 -24.34 25.61
C THR A 328 -4.20 -23.98 24.39
N ILE A 329 -3.12 -23.20 24.58
CA ILE A 329 -2.15 -22.89 23.52
C ILE A 329 -1.47 -24.17 23.02
N GLU A 330 -0.95 -25.01 23.91
CA GLU A 330 -0.27 -26.25 23.53
C GLU A 330 -1.19 -27.22 22.78
N GLU A 331 -2.44 -27.35 23.21
CA GLU A 331 -3.46 -28.15 22.54
C GLU A 331 -3.77 -27.60 21.14
N HIS A 332 -3.92 -26.28 21.02
CA HIS A 332 -4.13 -25.62 19.73
C HIS A 332 -2.94 -25.86 18.78
N GLU A 333 -1.71 -25.71 19.25
CA GLU A 333 -0.51 -25.95 18.44
C GLU A 333 -0.41 -27.40 17.95
N LYS A 334 -0.71 -28.37 18.82
CA LYS A 334 -0.74 -29.80 18.45
C LYS A 334 -1.80 -30.05 17.37
N LEU A 335 -2.99 -29.47 17.51
CA LEU A 335 -4.06 -29.59 16.54
C LEU A 335 -3.70 -28.96 15.19
N GLN A 336 -3.05 -27.80 15.18
CA GLN A 336 -2.58 -27.14 13.96
C GLN A 336 -1.52 -27.97 13.24
N LYS A 337 -0.54 -28.52 13.98
CA LYS A 337 0.48 -29.43 13.40
C LYS A 337 -0.16 -30.66 12.76
N LEU A 338 -1.15 -31.27 13.43
CA LEU A 338 -1.87 -32.42 12.87
C LEU A 338 -2.63 -32.05 11.59
N ARG A 339 -3.34 -30.91 11.58
CA ARG A 339 -4.05 -30.43 10.39
C ARG A 339 -3.10 -30.14 9.23
N ALA A 340 -1.96 -29.52 9.49
CA ALA A 340 -0.94 -29.24 8.48
C ALA A 340 -0.38 -30.53 7.86
N GLN A 341 -0.09 -31.55 8.68
CA GLN A 341 0.35 -32.86 8.21
C GLN A 341 -0.71 -33.54 7.34
N GLN A 342 -1.99 -33.49 7.74
CA GLN A 342 -3.09 -34.04 6.94
C GLN A 342 -3.28 -33.30 5.61
N ALA A 343 -3.16 -31.97 5.61
CA ALA A 343 -3.24 -31.17 4.40
C ALA A 343 -2.09 -31.49 3.43
N GLN A 344 -0.86 -31.64 3.96
CA GLN A 344 0.30 -32.03 3.17
C GLN A 344 0.13 -33.43 2.56
N GLN A 345 -0.31 -34.41 3.35
CA GLN A 345 -0.59 -35.76 2.86
C GLN A 345 -1.65 -35.75 1.75
N LYS A 346 -2.72 -34.96 1.89
CA LYS A 346 -3.73 -34.80 0.84
C LYS A 346 -3.16 -34.16 -0.42
N ALA A 347 -2.34 -33.11 -0.29
CA ALA A 347 -1.70 -32.45 -1.42
C ALA A 347 -0.74 -33.40 -2.17
N ASP A 348 0.03 -34.21 -1.44
CA ASP A 348 0.95 -35.19 -2.01
C ASP A 348 0.19 -36.34 -2.70
N GLN A 349 -0.91 -36.81 -2.12
CA GLN A 349 -1.80 -37.79 -2.76
C GLN A 349 -2.42 -37.23 -4.04
N GLN A 350 -2.86 -35.98 -4.05
CA GLN A 350 -3.40 -35.31 -5.24
C GLN A 350 -2.32 -35.14 -6.33
N LYS A 351 -1.10 -34.75 -5.96
CA LYS A 351 0.03 -34.67 -6.89
C LYS A 351 0.38 -36.04 -7.48
N ALA A 352 0.44 -37.08 -6.65
CA ALA A 352 0.71 -38.44 -7.09
C ALA A 352 -0.38 -38.96 -8.03
N ALA A 353 -1.67 -38.74 -7.70
CA ALA A 353 -2.80 -39.09 -8.56
C ALA A 353 -2.78 -38.33 -9.91
N GLY A 354 -2.43 -37.04 -9.88
CA GLY A 354 -2.25 -36.24 -11.10
C GLY A 354 -1.09 -36.74 -11.98
N GLN A 355 0.01 -37.20 -11.38
CA GLN A 355 1.13 -37.80 -12.10
C GLN A 355 0.79 -39.19 -12.67
N LEU A 356 0.02 -40.00 -11.95
CA LEU A 356 -0.48 -41.29 -12.44
C LEU A 356 -1.47 -41.12 -13.61
N ALA A 357 -2.29 -40.07 -13.60
CA ALA A 357 -3.22 -39.76 -14.69
C ALA A 357 -2.53 -39.26 -15.98
N LEU A 358 -1.26 -38.85 -15.90
CA LEU A 358 -0.44 -38.41 -17.04
C LEU A 358 0.37 -39.54 -17.68
N GLN A 359 0.33 -40.77 -17.13
CA GLN A 359 1.01 -41.92 -17.73
C GLN A 359 0.18 -42.49 -18.89
N PRO A 360 0.78 -42.72 -20.08
CA PRO A 360 0.07 -43.33 -21.20
C PRO A 360 -0.34 -44.77 -20.83
N PRO A 361 -1.52 -45.24 -21.28
CA PRO A 361 -2.01 -46.57 -20.91
C PRO A 361 -1.03 -47.66 -21.39
N PRO A 362 -0.92 -48.78 -20.65
CA PRO A 362 -0.01 -49.87 -21.00
C PRO A 362 -0.37 -50.43 -22.38
N GLN A 363 0.61 -50.48 -23.28
CA GLN A 363 0.45 -51.04 -24.61
C GLN A 363 0.07 -52.52 -24.50
N GLN A 364 -1.12 -52.88 -24.98
CA GLN A 364 -1.50 -54.28 -25.15
C GLN A 364 -0.63 -54.95 -26.23
N PRO A 365 -0.16 -56.19 -26.03
CA PRO A 365 0.60 -56.89 -27.06
C PRO A 365 -0.23 -57.07 -28.33
N LEU A 366 0.31 -56.64 -29.47
CA LEU A 366 -0.28 -56.82 -30.80
C LEU A 366 -0.56 -58.31 -31.07
N GLN A 367 -1.83 -58.70 -31.04
CA GLN A 367 -2.27 -59.98 -31.61
C GLN A 367 -2.35 -59.83 -33.13
N ILE A 368 -1.44 -60.49 -33.84
CA ILE A 368 -1.44 -60.57 -35.31
C ILE A 368 -2.57 -61.52 -35.74
N PRO A 369 -3.58 -61.09 -36.52
CA PRO A 369 -4.66 -61.96 -36.96
C PRO A 369 -4.18 -62.99 -38.00
N ALA A 370 -4.55 -64.27 -37.81
CA ALA A 370 -4.18 -65.41 -38.64
C ALA A 370 -4.89 -65.48 -40.01
N ALA A 371 -5.07 -64.35 -40.68
CA ALA A 371 -5.73 -64.27 -41.99
C ALA A 371 -4.96 -63.34 -42.94
N GLN A 372 -3.67 -63.63 -43.17
CA GLN A 372 -2.89 -63.01 -44.25
C GLN A 372 -1.68 -63.89 -44.64
N LEU A 373 -1.90 -65.21 -44.74
CA LEU A 373 -0.91 -66.19 -45.19
C LEU A 373 -1.42 -67.05 -46.37
N ALA A 374 -2.33 -66.51 -47.19
CA ALA A 374 -2.89 -67.26 -48.33
C ALA A 374 -3.07 -66.44 -49.63
N GLN A 375 -2.36 -65.31 -49.82
CA GLN A 375 -2.39 -64.56 -51.10
C GLN A 375 -1.01 -64.03 -51.55
N GLN A 376 0.08 -64.72 -51.21
CA GLN A 376 1.41 -64.46 -51.79
C GLN A 376 2.12 -65.72 -52.31
N GLU A 377 1.38 -66.77 -52.67
CA GLU A 377 1.94 -67.94 -53.36
C GLU A 377 1.45 -68.14 -54.81
N GLU A 378 0.76 -67.17 -55.41
CA GLU A 378 0.46 -67.18 -56.85
C GLU A 378 0.73 -65.81 -57.48
N LEU A 379 2.03 -65.49 -57.64
CA LEU A 379 2.55 -64.64 -58.72
C LEU A 379 4.07 -64.90 -58.87
N LYS A 380 4.40 -66.19 -58.92
CA LYS A 380 5.50 -66.69 -59.74
C LYS A 380 4.86 -67.61 -60.79
N ILE A 381 5.13 -67.28 -62.04
CA ILE A 381 4.94 -68.08 -63.28
C ILE A 381 3.78 -67.60 -64.17
N LYS A 382 4.22 -66.91 -65.24
CA LYS A 382 3.58 -66.52 -66.52
C LYS A 382 2.93 -65.15 -66.60
#